data_AF-A0A932IZE4-F1
#
_entry.id   AF-A0A932IZE4-F1
#
_cell.length_a   1.000
_cell.length_b   1.000
_cell.length_c   1.000
_cell.angle_alpha   90.00
_cell.angle_beta   90.00
_cell.angle_gamma   90.00
#
_symmetry.space_group_name_H-M   'P 1'
#
loop_
_entity.id
_entity.type
_entity.pdbx_description
1 polymer ?
#
loop_
_entity_poly.entity_id
_entity_poly.type
_entity_poly.pdbx_seq_one_letter_code
_entity_poly.pdbx_strand_id
1 'polypeptide(L)'
;MDWQTLAILAQVEIEWRQLPEDVGCVGTWVRLYASLSEDGASCSQHPPRRVWFIDRHGIHAKDVSSYARFHAVLIEQKWLSPMIYSRPNEKIFGRRHEIGLAAIAPLNGGPDWYLEFQWGHLCGASYRYCAMPSIEKVVRLNRLWIS
;
A
#
# COMPACT_ATOMS: atom_id res chain seq x y z
N MET A 1 8.31 7.71 15.58
CA MET A 1 7.38 7.80 14.44
C MET A 1 6.36 8.84 14.83
N ASP A 2 6.07 9.83 13.99
CA ASP A 2 5.06 10.84 14.31
C ASP A 2 3.65 10.22 14.35
N TRP A 3 2.74 10.92 15.03
CA TRP A 3 1.35 10.49 15.22
C TRP A 3 0.61 10.34 13.88
N GLN A 4 0.84 11.23 12.91
CA GLN A 4 0.15 11.18 11.61
C GLN A 4 0.51 9.91 10.83
N THR A 5 1.79 9.56 10.80
CA THR A 5 2.26 8.31 10.18
C THR A 5 1.62 7.09 10.84
N LEU A 6 1.53 7.07 12.17
CA LEU A 6 0.88 5.97 12.91
C LEU A 6 -0.61 5.88 12.57
N ALA A 7 -1.32 7.00 12.54
CA ALA A 7 -2.75 7.04 12.22
C ALA A 7 -3.02 6.57 10.79
N ILE A 8 -2.18 6.98 9.82
CA ILE A 8 -2.29 6.53 8.43
C ILE A 8 -1.95 5.04 8.29
N LEU A 9 -0.93 4.53 8.99
CA LEU A 9 -0.64 3.09 8.99
C LEU A 9 -1.79 2.26 9.59
N ALA A 10 -2.40 2.75 10.67
CA ALA A 10 -3.60 2.13 11.23
C ALA A 10 -4.76 2.14 10.22
N GLN A 11 -4.96 3.23 9.47
CA GLN A 11 -5.96 3.27 8.40
C GLN A 11 -5.67 2.22 7.32
N VAL A 12 -4.42 2.06 6.89
CA VAL A 12 -4.05 1.02 5.91
C VAL A 12 -4.34 -0.38 6.44
N GLU A 13 -4.07 -0.63 7.73
CA GLU A 13 -4.41 -1.90 8.38
C GLU A 13 -5.92 -2.15 8.38
N ILE A 14 -6.73 -1.14 8.67
CA ILE A 14 -8.20 -1.23 8.64
C ILE A 14 -8.68 -1.60 7.23
N GLU A 15 -8.21 -0.90 6.19
CA GLU A 15 -8.59 -1.19 4.80
C GLU A 15 -8.18 -2.62 4.39
N TRP A 16 -6.99 -3.07 4.78
CA TRP A 16 -6.51 -4.43 4.50
C TRP A 16 -7.34 -5.51 5.22
N ARG A 17 -7.66 -5.32 6.50
CA ARG A 17 -8.45 -6.28 7.29
C ARG A 17 -9.90 -6.39 6.83
N GLN A 18 -10.41 -5.36 6.14
CA GLN A 18 -11.76 -5.34 5.58
C GLN A 18 -11.86 -6.00 4.20
N LEU A 19 -10.75 -6.50 3.64
CA LEU A 19 -10.78 -7.20 2.37
C LEU A 19 -11.60 -8.50 2.46
N PRO A 20 -12.40 -8.82 1.43
CA PRO A 20 -13.04 -10.12 1.30
C PRO A 20 -12.03 -11.29 1.38
N GLU A 21 -12.41 -12.40 2.00
CA GLU A 21 -11.51 -13.55 2.22
C GLU A 21 -10.97 -14.14 0.90
N ASP A 22 -11.73 -14.05 -0.19
CA ASP A 22 -11.37 -14.53 -1.52
C ASP A 22 -10.24 -13.70 -2.18
N VAL A 23 -9.94 -12.51 -1.66
CA VAL A 23 -8.76 -11.74 -2.07
C VAL A 23 -7.47 -12.48 -1.67
N GLY A 24 -7.50 -13.26 -0.59
CA GLY A 24 -6.36 -14.08 -0.16
C GLY A 24 -5.09 -13.30 0.19
N CYS A 25 -5.23 -12.01 0.50
CA CYS A 25 -4.13 -11.10 0.82
C CYS A 25 -3.61 -11.35 2.24
N VAL A 26 -2.46 -12.01 2.38
CA VAL A 26 -1.94 -12.44 3.69
C VAL A 26 -1.19 -11.35 4.46
N GLY A 27 -0.90 -10.24 3.80
CA GLY A 27 -0.25 -9.07 4.38
C GLY A 27 0.01 -8.01 3.31
N THR A 28 0.45 -6.83 3.73
CA THR A 28 0.70 -5.70 2.82
C THR A 28 1.98 -4.95 3.13
N TRP A 29 2.72 -4.62 2.07
CA TRP A 29 3.85 -3.70 2.14
C TRP A 29 3.38 -2.27 2.07
N VAL A 30 3.73 -1.45 3.07
CA VAL A 30 3.42 -0.02 3.07
C VAL A 30 4.70 0.79 2.87
N ARG A 31 4.66 1.74 1.94
CA ARG A 31 5.81 2.54 1.51
C ARG A 31 5.55 4.01 1.79
N LEU A 32 6.38 4.64 2.61
CA LEU A 32 6.33 6.08 2.84
C LEU A 32 7.28 6.80 1.89
N TYR A 33 6.75 7.76 1.15
CA TYR A 33 7.51 8.61 0.23
C TYR A 33 7.75 10.01 0.81
N ALA A 34 8.52 10.80 0.07
CA ALA A 34 8.63 12.23 0.33
C ALA A 34 7.27 12.92 0.14
N SER A 35 7.13 14.12 0.71
CA SER A 35 5.92 14.91 0.51
C SER A 35 5.70 15.20 -0.97
N LEU A 36 4.46 15.02 -1.44
CA LEU A 36 4.04 15.33 -2.81
C LEU A 36 3.52 16.78 -2.87
N SER A 37 3.51 17.38 -4.06
CA SER A 37 2.74 18.62 -4.29
C SER A 37 1.24 18.37 -4.04
N GLU A 38 0.45 19.42 -3.82
CA GLU A 38 -1.02 19.28 -3.66
C GLU A 38 -1.68 18.65 -4.90
N ASP A 39 -1.11 18.90 -6.07
CA ASP A 39 -1.48 18.31 -7.36
C ASP A 39 -0.78 16.96 -7.63
N GLY A 40 -0.09 16.43 -6.62
CA GLY A 40 0.96 15.42 -6.71
C GLY A 40 0.59 14.16 -7.48
N ALA A 41 1.26 13.99 -8.62
CA ALA A 41 1.29 12.77 -9.41
C ALA A 41 2.12 11.69 -8.72
N SER A 42 1.54 10.49 -8.63
CA SER A 42 2.13 9.17 -8.32
C SER A 42 3.45 9.10 -7.54
N CYS A 43 3.44 8.37 -6.42
CA CYS A 43 4.63 7.98 -5.66
C CYS A 43 5.68 7.14 -6.44
N SER A 44 5.34 6.64 -7.63
CA SER A 44 6.12 5.62 -8.35
C SER A 44 7.51 6.07 -8.82
N GLN A 45 7.78 7.38 -8.88
CA GLN A 45 9.03 7.92 -9.42
C GLN A 45 10.15 8.10 -8.39
N HIS A 46 9.86 7.92 -7.09
CA HIS A 46 10.82 8.13 -6.03
C HIS A 46 11.08 6.83 -5.25
N PRO A 47 12.26 6.64 -4.64
CA PRO A 47 12.46 5.55 -3.70
C PRO A 47 11.68 5.80 -2.39
N PRO A 48 11.14 4.76 -1.74
CA PRO A 48 10.50 4.91 -0.45
C PRO A 48 11.55 5.29 0.61
N ARG A 49 11.19 6.22 1.49
CA ARG A 49 12.01 6.65 2.63
C ARG A 49 11.96 5.64 3.77
N ARG A 50 10.78 5.05 4.01
CA ARG A 50 10.53 4.07 5.06
C ARG A 50 9.52 3.05 4.56
N VAL A 51 9.61 1.83 5.10
CA VAL A 51 8.71 0.74 4.72
C VAL A 51 8.25 -0.05 5.95
N TRP A 52 7.05 -0.59 5.85
CA TRP A 52 6.47 -1.50 6.82
C TRP A 52 5.86 -2.70 6.11
N PHE A 53 5.73 -3.79 6.84
CA PHE A 53 4.89 -4.91 6.46
C PHE A 53 3.79 -5.06 7.49
N ILE A 54 2.53 -5.10 7.06
CA ILE A 54 1.36 -5.31 7.91
C ILE A 54 0.88 -6.74 7.67
N ASP A 55 0.72 -7.50 8.75
CA ASP A 55 0.17 -8.86 8.71
C ASP A 55 -0.77 -9.11 9.91
N ARG A 56 -1.20 -10.36 10.09
CA ARG A 56 -2.10 -10.76 11.18
C ARG A 56 -1.52 -10.49 12.58
N HIS A 57 -0.22 -10.32 12.70
CA HIS A 57 0.49 -10.05 13.95
C HIS A 57 0.73 -8.54 14.17
N GLY A 58 0.37 -7.69 13.21
CA GLY A 58 0.41 -6.23 13.34
C GLY A 58 1.33 -5.55 12.33
N ILE A 59 1.79 -4.36 12.69
CA ILE A 59 2.61 -3.48 11.84
C ILE A 59 4.08 -3.65 12.18
N HIS A 60 4.88 -4.10 11.20
CA HIS A 60 6.30 -4.37 11.36
C HIS A 60 7.13 -3.37 10.57
N ALA A 61 7.97 -2.58 11.24
CA ALA A 61 8.97 -1.78 10.54
C ALA A 61 9.96 -2.70 9.82
N LYS A 62 10.31 -2.35 8.58
CA LYS A 62 11.25 -3.10 7.75
C LYS A 62 12.27 -2.14 7.15
N ASP A 63 13.40 -2.69 6.72
CA ASP A 63 14.39 -1.97 5.95
C ASP A 63 13.96 -1.82 4.48
N VAL A 64 14.36 -0.71 3.87
CA VAL A 64 14.03 -0.42 2.45
C VAL A 64 14.62 -1.47 1.51
N SER A 65 15.76 -2.09 1.85
CA SER A 65 16.37 -3.12 1.01
C SER A 65 15.61 -4.45 1.04
N SER A 66 14.91 -4.80 2.13
CA SER A 66 13.97 -5.92 2.20
C SER A 66 12.79 -5.70 1.27
N TYR A 67 12.24 -4.49 1.25
CA TYR A 67 11.23 -4.14 0.27
C TYR A 67 11.78 -4.18 -1.16
N ALA A 68 12.98 -3.64 -1.42
CA ALA A 68 13.58 -3.65 -2.75
C ALA A 68 13.81 -5.07 -3.28
N ARG A 69 14.26 -6.00 -2.42
CA ARG A 69 14.40 -7.42 -2.77
C ARG A 69 13.05 -8.06 -3.11
N PHE A 70 12.04 -7.82 -2.28
CA PHE A 70 10.67 -8.27 -2.55
C PHE A 70 10.15 -7.72 -3.88
N HIS A 71 10.33 -6.41 -4.12
CA HIS A 71 9.86 -5.72 -5.32
C HIS A 71 10.58 -6.21 -6.59
N ALA A 72 11.88 -6.47 -6.50
CA ALA A 72 12.63 -7.08 -7.60
C ALA A 72 12.06 -8.46 -7.97
N VAL A 73 11.78 -9.31 -6.97
CA VAL A 73 11.12 -10.60 -7.23
C VAL A 73 9.73 -10.38 -7.83
N LEU A 74 8.93 -9.46 -7.30
CA LEU A 74 7.58 -9.18 -7.82
C LEU A 74 7.59 -8.73 -9.30
N ILE A 75 8.51 -7.84 -9.69
CA ILE A 75 8.66 -7.35 -11.07
C ILE A 75 9.15 -8.45 -12.01
N GLU A 76 10.16 -9.22 -11.58
CA GLU A 76 10.73 -10.31 -12.38
C GLU A 76 9.72 -11.45 -12.56
N GLN A 77 8.74 -11.58 -11.66
CA GLN A 77 7.67 -12.55 -11.76
C GLN A 77 6.49 -12.08 -12.64
N LYS A 78 6.76 -11.74 -13.90
CA LYS A 78 5.74 -11.39 -14.91
C LYS A 78 4.59 -12.41 -15.01
N TRP A 79 4.89 -13.70 -14.83
CA TRP A 79 3.95 -14.84 -14.74
C TRP A 79 2.99 -14.84 -13.54
N LEU A 80 3.21 -14.00 -12.51
CA LEU A 80 2.27 -13.84 -11.40
C LEU A 80 1.23 -12.73 -11.65
N SER A 81 1.39 -11.90 -12.68
CA SER A 81 0.43 -10.84 -12.98
C SER A 81 -0.78 -11.42 -13.75
N PRO A 82 -1.97 -11.51 -13.13
CA PRO A 82 -3.17 -11.98 -13.81
C PRO A 82 -3.64 -11.03 -14.93
N MET A 83 -3.05 -9.83 -15.04
CA MET A 83 -3.32 -8.88 -16.12
C MET A 83 -2.55 -9.18 -17.42
N ILE A 84 -1.44 -9.91 -17.37
CA ILE A 84 -0.55 -10.13 -18.54
C ILE A 84 -0.54 -11.60 -18.98
N TYR A 85 -0.69 -12.54 -18.04
CA TYR A 85 -0.70 -13.97 -18.32
C TYR A 85 -1.89 -14.63 -17.63
N SER A 86 -2.43 -15.68 -18.27
CA SER A 86 -3.42 -16.58 -17.66
C SER A 86 -2.92 -17.00 -16.28
N ARG A 87 -3.79 -16.94 -15.26
CA ARG A 87 -3.44 -17.28 -13.87
C ARG A 87 -2.58 -18.57 -13.84
N PRO A 88 -1.36 -18.55 -13.26
CA PRO A 88 -0.53 -19.75 -13.21
C PRO A 88 -1.26 -20.88 -12.49
N ASN A 89 -1.08 -22.10 -12.98
CA ASN A 89 -1.87 -23.27 -12.56
C ASN A 89 -1.65 -23.59 -11.07
N GLU A 90 -2.65 -23.28 -10.23
CA GLU A 90 -2.63 -23.50 -8.77
C GLU A 90 -2.36 -24.97 -8.40
N LYS A 91 -2.64 -25.91 -9.31
CA LYS A 91 -2.35 -27.34 -9.10
C LYS A 91 -0.85 -27.66 -9.02
N ILE A 92 0.02 -26.82 -9.59
CA ILE A 92 1.47 -27.06 -9.64
C ILE A 92 2.17 -26.35 -8.48
N PHE A 93 1.75 -25.12 -8.15
CA PHE A 93 2.45 -24.26 -7.20
C PHE A 93 1.76 -24.17 -5.82
N GLY A 94 0.60 -24.80 -5.64
CA GLY A 94 -0.17 -24.75 -4.40
C GLY A 94 -0.95 -23.45 -4.23
N ARG A 95 -1.47 -23.23 -3.01
CA ARG A 95 -2.29 -22.04 -2.70
C ARG A 95 -1.43 -20.78 -2.79
N ARG A 96 -1.82 -19.86 -3.66
CA ARG A 96 -1.17 -18.55 -3.80
C ARG A 96 -1.49 -17.70 -2.58
N HIS A 97 -0.46 -17.04 -2.06
CA HIS A 97 -0.58 -16.02 -1.02
C HIS A 97 -0.38 -14.66 -1.69
N GLU A 98 -1.48 -13.91 -1.85
CA GLU A 98 -1.38 -12.56 -2.41
C GLU A 98 -0.77 -11.63 -1.36
N ILE A 99 0.06 -10.70 -1.81
CA ILE A 99 0.66 -9.66 -0.97
C ILE A 99 0.17 -8.31 -1.49
N GLY A 100 -0.39 -7.51 -0.58
CA GLY A 100 -0.80 -6.14 -0.86
C GLY A 100 0.38 -5.19 -0.99
N LEU A 101 0.14 -4.10 -1.70
CA LEU A 101 1.03 -2.95 -1.76
C LEU A 101 0.23 -1.72 -1.35
N ALA A 102 0.82 -0.87 -0.53
CA ALA A 102 0.32 0.46 -0.21
C ALA A 102 1.45 1.49 -0.34
N ALA A 103 1.11 2.69 -0.76
CA ALA A 103 2.00 3.85 -0.84
C ALA A 103 1.34 5.01 -0.10
N ILE A 104 2.09 5.64 0.79
CA ILE A 104 1.65 6.80 1.57
C ILE A 104 2.63 7.94 1.37
N ALA A 105 2.11 9.16 1.29
CA ALA A 105 2.91 10.37 1.23
C ALA A 105 2.15 11.55 1.84
N PRO A 106 2.79 12.40 2.67
CA PRO A 106 2.20 13.68 3.04
C PRO A 106 1.98 14.54 1.79
N LEU A 107 0.92 15.33 1.74
CA LEU A 107 0.76 16.40 0.76
C LEU A 107 1.33 17.70 1.32
N ASN A 108 2.09 18.42 0.51
CA ASN A 108 2.57 19.75 0.87
C ASN A 108 1.38 20.69 1.15
N GLY A 109 1.54 21.65 2.06
CA GLY A 109 0.54 22.68 2.30
C GLY A 109 -0.51 22.35 3.37
N GLY A 110 -0.54 21.14 3.95
CA GLY A 110 -1.56 20.83 4.96
C GLY A 110 -1.40 19.49 5.69
N PRO A 111 -2.44 19.08 6.45
CA PRO A 111 -2.48 17.82 7.22
C PRO A 111 -2.85 16.60 6.35
N ASP A 112 -2.86 16.76 5.03
CA ASP A 112 -3.39 15.77 4.10
C ASP A 112 -2.32 14.76 3.69
N TRP A 113 -2.79 13.57 3.38
CA TRP A 113 -1.99 12.41 3.00
C TRP A 113 -2.58 11.79 1.74
N TYR A 114 -1.71 11.48 0.81
CA TYR A 114 -1.98 10.58 -0.29
C TYR A 114 -1.85 9.14 0.19
N LEU A 115 -2.85 8.31 -0.12
CA LEU A 115 -2.81 6.86 0.07
C LEU A 115 -3.20 6.18 -1.24
N GLU A 116 -2.34 5.31 -1.72
CA GLU A 116 -2.63 4.38 -2.81
C GLU A 116 -2.46 2.96 -2.28
N PHE A 117 -3.32 2.06 -2.74
CA PHE A 117 -3.18 0.65 -2.42
C PHE A 117 -3.52 -0.25 -3.61
N GLN A 118 -2.95 -1.44 -3.63
CA GLN A 118 -3.20 -2.54 -4.57
C GLN A 118 -3.27 -3.83 -3.75
N TRP A 119 -4.37 -4.57 -3.85
CA TRP A 119 -4.64 -5.73 -3.00
C TRP A 119 -4.63 -7.01 -3.82
N GLY A 120 -3.47 -7.68 -3.89
CA GLY A 120 -3.33 -8.90 -4.68
C GLY A 120 -3.72 -8.69 -6.14
N HIS A 121 -4.77 -9.39 -6.58
CA HIS A 121 -5.31 -9.31 -7.94
C HIS A 121 -6.33 -8.17 -8.15
N LEU A 122 -6.73 -7.45 -7.10
CA LEU A 122 -7.61 -6.30 -7.24
C LEU A 122 -6.79 -5.09 -7.69
N CYS A 123 -7.20 -4.49 -8.82
CA CYS A 123 -6.65 -3.21 -9.27
C CYS A 123 -6.79 -2.17 -8.16
N GLY A 124 -5.70 -1.45 -7.92
CA GLY A 124 -5.57 -0.55 -6.80
C GLY A 124 -6.53 0.63 -6.82
N ALA A 125 -6.77 1.27 -5.68
CA ALA A 125 -7.45 2.56 -5.63
C ALA A 125 -6.54 3.60 -4.97
N SER A 126 -6.61 4.83 -5.47
CA SER A 126 -5.93 5.99 -4.89
C SER A 126 -6.94 6.88 -4.18
N TYR A 127 -6.63 7.31 -2.96
CA TYR A 127 -7.49 8.14 -2.13
C TYR A 127 -6.66 9.24 -1.46
N ARG A 128 -7.31 10.39 -1.24
CA ARG A 128 -6.80 11.45 -0.38
C ARG A 128 -7.40 11.27 1.00
N TYR A 129 -6.56 11.23 2.02
CA TYR A 129 -6.96 11.24 3.43
C TYR A 129 -6.49 12.52 4.10
N CYS A 130 -7.28 13.02 5.04
CA CYS A 130 -6.88 14.08 5.95
C CYS A 130 -6.56 13.46 7.31
N ALA A 131 -5.35 13.63 7.81
CA ALA A 131 -4.98 13.22 9.16
C ALA A 131 -5.20 14.42 10.09
N MET A 132 -6.37 14.51 10.72
CA MET A 132 -6.75 15.62 11.59
C MET A 132 -6.18 15.43 13.00
N PRO A 133 -5.09 16.15 13.38
CA PRO A 133 -4.44 15.91 14.66
C PRO A 133 -5.27 16.37 15.85
N SER A 134 -6.15 17.37 15.64
CA SER A 134 -7.00 17.95 16.68
C SER A 134 -8.05 16.99 17.25
N ILE A 135 -8.42 15.95 16.49
CA ILE A 135 -9.45 14.97 16.88
C ILE A 135 -8.95 13.53 16.72
N GLU A 136 -7.64 13.37 16.53
CA GLU A 136 -6.96 12.11 16.27
C GLU A 136 -7.64 11.21 15.23
N LYS A 137 -8.18 11.81 14.16
CA LYS A 137 -9.00 11.11 13.17
C LYS A 137 -8.40 11.16 11.78
N VAL A 138 -8.49 10.05 11.08
CA VAL A 138 -8.21 9.96 9.65
C VAL A 138 -9.54 9.98 8.89
N VAL A 139 -9.70 10.93 7.97
CA VAL A 139 -10.91 11.09 7.17
C VAL A 139 -10.56 10.93 5.71
N ARG A 140 -11.25 10.04 5.01
CA ARG A 140 -11.14 9.93 3.55
C ARG A 140 -11.85 11.12 2.92
N LEU A 141 -11.12 11.95 2.18
CA LEU A 141 -11.65 13.16 1.56
C LEU A 141 -12.23 12.87 0.18
N ASN A 142 -11.43 12.33 -0.75
CA ASN A 142 -11.81 12.14 -2.15
C ASN A 142 -11.12 10.90 -2.75
N ARG A 143 -11.73 10.34 -3.81
CA ARG A 143 -11.08 9.35 -4.66
C ARG A 143 -10.25 10.04 -5.73
N LEU A 144 -8.94 9.77 -5.73
CA LEU A 144 -8.04 10.19 -6.79
C LEU A 144 -8.00 9.04 -7.81
N TRP A 145 -8.25 9.33 -9.08
CA TRP A 145 -8.33 8.29 -10.10
C TRP A 145 -6.99 7.56 -10.30
N ILE A 146 -7.12 6.30 -10.72
CA ILE A 146 -6.05 5.42 -11.18
C ILE A 146 -5.75 5.83 -12.63
N SER A 147 -4.50 6.09 -12.98
CA SER A 147 -4.09 6.08 -14.40
C SER A 147 -3.97 4.64 -14.89
#